data_AF-A0A381Y590-F1
#
_entry.id   AF-A0A381Y590-F1
#
_cell.length_a   1.000
_cell.length_b   1.000
_cell.length_c   1.000
_cell.angle_alpha   90.00
_cell.angle_beta   90.00
_cell.angle_gamma   90.00
#
_symmetry.space_group_name_H-M   'P 1'
#
loop_
_entity.id
_entity.type
_entity.pdbx_description
1 polymer ?
#
loop_
_entity_poly.entity_id
_entity_poly.type
_entity_poly.pdbx_seq_one_letter_code
_entity_poly.pdbx_strand_id
1 'polypeptide(L)'
;MAEKRFRKERSPVDAERARTSLDRLYSIYKDIAVTADEVMQTRCPYKNADSRCTAKFGCRNQFFTTDPTALPACAGSDLIDYRDAWDN
;
A
#
# COMPACT_ATOMS: atom_id res chain seq x y z
N MET A 1 18.76 11.79 41.02
CA MET A 1 17.70 10.82 40.63
C MET A 1 18.22 10.02 39.44
N ALA A 2 18.51 8.73 39.63
CA ALA A 2 19.12 7.90 38.58
C ALA A 2 18.02 7.19 37.78
N GLU A 3 17.84 7.56 36.51
CA GLU A 3 17.03 6.80 35.56
C GLU A 3 17.72 5.47 35.25
N LYS A 4 17.26 4.40 35.90
CA LYS A 4 17.62 3.03 35.51
C LYS A 4 16.94 2.73 34.17
N ARG A 5 17.67 2.95 33.08
CA ARG A 5 17.32 2.46 31.75
C ARG A 5 17.30 0.93 31.81
N PHE A 6 16.12 0.33 31.79
CA PHE A 6 15.91 -1.12 31.72
C PHE A 6 16.43 -1.62 30.36
N ARG A 7 17.75 -1.79 30.23
CA ARG A 7 18.33 -2.41 29.05
C ARG A 7 18.10 -3.90 29.22
N LYS A 8 16.95 -4.38 28.73
CA LYS A 8 16.63 -5.81 28.63
C LYS A 8 17.86 -6.52 28.06
N GLU A 9 18.44 -7.44 28.84
CA GLU A 9 19.56 -8.25 28.38
C GLU A 9 19.15 -8.91 27.06
N ARG A 10 19.93 -8.67 26.00
CA ARG A 10 19.70 -9.33 24.72
C ARG A 10 20.05 -10.79 24.91
N SER A 11 19.03 -11.62 25.10
CA SER A 11 19.17 -13.05 24.93
C SER A 11 19.84 -13.32 23.57
N PRO A 12 20.77 -14.26 23.46
CA PRO A 12 21.38 -14.60 22.18
C PRO A 12 20.25 -14.94 21.19
N VAL A 13 20.24 -14.25 20.06
CA VAL A 13 19.24 -14.46 19.01
C VAL A 13 19.54 -15.82 18.38
N ASP A 14 18.55 -16.69 18.36
CA ASP A 14 18.59 -17.92 17.58
C ASP A 14 18.60 -17.55 16.09
N ALA A 15 19.77 -17.68 15.47
CA ALA A 15 20.00 -17.27 14.09
C ALA A 15 19.15 -18.07 13.10
N GLU A 16 18.94 -19.37 13.33
CA GLU A 16 18.15 -20.22 12.43
C GLU A 16 16.67 -19.91 12.55
N ARG A 17 16.17 -19.71 13.77
CA ARG A 17 14.79 -19.27 13.98
C ARG A 17 14.54 -17.88 13.39
N ALA A 18 15.50 -16.97 13.53
CA ALA A 18 15.40 -15.63 12.93
C ALA A 18 15.38 -15.71 11.39
N ARG A 19 16.29 -16.49 10.81
CA ARG A 19 16.33 -16.75 9.36
C ARG A 19 15.00 -17.32 8.84
N THR A 20 14.50 -18.37 9.48
CA THR A 20 13.21 -18.99 9.13
C THR A 20 12.05 -17.98 9.18
N SER A 21 12.06 -17.09 10.18
CA SER A 21 11.04 -16.05 10.30
C SER A 21 11.15 -15.00 9.19
N LEU A 22 12.38 -14.59 8.84
CA LEU A 22 12.63 -13.65 7.75
C LEU A 22 12.28 -14.25 6.39
N ASP A 23 12.59 -15.52 6.14
CA ASP A 23 12.23 -16.22 4.90
C ASP A 23 10.70 -16.29 4.73
N ARG A 24 9.98 -16.53 5.83
CA ARG A 24 8.51 -16.49 5.83
C ARG A 24 7.97 -15.09 5.52
N LEU A 25 8.50 -14.05 6.16
CA LEU A 25 8.12 -12.67 5.88
C LEU A 25 8.40 -12.30 4.43
N TYR A 26 9.57 -12.67 3.92
CA TYR A 26 9.95 -12.44 2.53
C TYR A 26 8.95 -13.07 1.57
N SER A 27 8.56 -14.33 1.79
CA SER A 27 7.56 -14.99 0.95
C SER A 27 6.23 -14.23 0.93
N ILE A 28 5.73 -13.82 2.10
CA ILE A 28 4.47 -13.07 2.22
C ILE A 28 4.57 -11.73 1.46
N TYR A 29 5.64 -10.96 1.70
CA TYR A 29 5.81 -9.65 1.06
C TYR A 29 6.04 -9.77 -0.44
N LYS A 30 6.73 -10.82 -0.90
CA LYS A 30 6.92 -11.09 -2.32
C LYS A 30 5.58 -11.30 -3.01
N ASP A 31 4.71 -12.14 -2.46
CA ASP A 31 3.41 -12.43 -3.07
C ASP A 31 2.48 -11.19 -3.07
N ILE A 32 2.53 -10.40 -1.99
CA ILE A 32 1.85 -9.09 -1.92
C ILE A 32 2.36 -8.15 -3.03
N ALA A 33 3.69 -8.05 -3.21
CA ALA A 33 4.28 -7.17 -4.20
C ALA A 33 3.89 -7.57 -5.63
N VAL A 34 3.96 -8.85 -5.97
CA VAL A 34 3.53 -9.36 -7.30
C VAL A 34 2.06 -9.03 -7.55
N THR A 35 1.19 -9.30 -6.57
CA THR A 35 -0.25 -9.00 -6.69
C THR A 35 -0.51 -7.51 -6.84
N ALA A 36 0.22 -6.67 -6.09
CA ALA A 36 0.11 -5.22 -6.20
C ALA A 36 0.52 -4.74 -7.59
N ASP A 37 1.64 -5.23 -8.14
CA ASP A 37 2.10 -4.88 -9.49
C ASP A 37 1.07 -5.23 -10.57
N GLU A 38 0.43 -6.41 -10.47
CA GLU A 38 -0.63 -6.82 -11.39
C GLU A 38 -1.86 -5.90 -11.28
N VAL A 39 -2.35 -5.65 -10.07
CA VAL A 39 -3.55 -4.83 -9.85
C VAL A 39 -3.31 -3.37 -10.26
N MET A 40 -2.12 -2.83 -10.00
CA MET A 40 -1.78 -1.44 -10.28
C MET A 40 -1.73 -1.11 -11.78
N GLN A 41 -1.56 -2.10 -12.66
CA GLN A 41 -1.66 -1.89 -14.12
C GLN A 41 -3.04 -1.38 -14.55
N THR A 42 -4.08 -1.68 -13.77
CA THR A 42 -5.48 -1.31 -14.10
C THR A 42 -6.03 -0.19 -13.23
N ARG A 43 -5.39 0.09 -12.08
CA ARG A 43 -5.78 1.19 -11.20
C ARG A 43 -5.33 2.51 -11.81
N CYS A 44 -6.20 3.53 -11.73
CA CYS A 44 -5.85 4.90 -12.10
C CYS A 44 -4.88 5.46 -11.06
N PRO A 45 -3.56 5.56 -11.33
CA PRO A 45 -2.64 5.66 -10.21
C PRO A 45 -2.44 7.07 -9.68
N TYR A 46 -3.08 8.10 -10.25
CA TYR A 46 -2.75 9.48 -9.88
C TYR A 46 -3.96 10.41 -9.96
N LYS A 47 -4.29 10.98 -8.79
CA LYS A 47 -5.27 12.03 -8.55
C LYS A 47 -4.51 13.30 -8.14
N ASN A 48 -4.71 14.42 -8.83
CA ASN A 48 -4.14 15.70 -8.41
C ASN A 48 -4.98 16.33 -7.28
N ALA A 49 -4.54 17.49 -6.77
CA ALA A 49 -5.23 18.21 -5.69
C ALA A 49 -6.69 18.57 -6.03
N ASP A 50 -7.02 18.75 -7.31
CA ASP A 50 -8.36 19.06 -7.82
C ASP A 50 -9.20 17.80 -8.12
N SER A 51 -8.78 16.64 -7.62
CA SER A 51 -9.44 15.36 -7.87
C SER A 51 -9.46 14.92 -9.34
N ARG A 52 -8.51 15.37 -10.15
CA ARG A 52 -8.36 15.01 -11.57
C ARG A 52 -7.36 13.88 -11.76
N CYS A 53 -7.69 12.96 -12.66
CA CYS A 53 -6.78 11.92 -13.12
C CYS A 53 -5.66 12.54 -13.96
N THR A 54 -4.41 12.21 -13.65
CA THR A 54 -3.24 12.65 -14.43
C THR A 54 -2.61 11.54 -15.27
N ALA A 55 -3.10 10.31 -15.14
CA ALA A 55 -2.63 9.19 -15.94
C ALA A 55 -2.97 9.39 -17.42
N LYS A 56 -1.98 9.15 -18.29
CA LYS A 56 -2.11 9.31 -19.75
C LYS A 56 -2.75 8.10 -20.45
N PHE A 57 -2.84 6.97 -19.75
CA PHE A 57 -3.52 5.76 -20.23
C PHE A 57 -4.93 5.68 -19.64
N GLY A 58 -5.82 4.96 -20.34
CA GLY A 58 -7.19 4.70 -19.88
C GLY A 58 -7.21 3.75 -18.68
N CYS A 59 -8.03 4.04 -17.67
CA CYS A 59 -8.14 3.20 -16.48
C CYS A 59 -9.55 3.30 -15.86
N ARG A 60 -9.89 2.34 -14.99
CA ARG A 60 -11.28 2.12 -14.53
C ARG A 60 -11.94 3.32 -13.84
N ASN A 61 -11.17 4.14 -13.13
CA ASN A 61 -11.68 5.26 -12.34
C ASN A 61 -11.55 6.62 -13.07
N GLN A 62 -11.18 6.64 -14.35
CA GLN A 62 -11.16 7.85 -15.17
C GLN A 62 -12.54 8.11 -15.77
N PHE A 63 -13.12 9.27 -15.46
CA PHE A 63 -14.38 9.72 -16.01
C PHE A 63 -14.15 10.96 -16.86
N PHE A 64 -14.24 10.78 -18.18
CA PHE A 64 -14.08 11.88 -19.14
C PHE A 64 -15.26 12.84 -19.08
N THR A 65 -14.97 14.13 -19.16
CA THR A 65 -15.99 15.18 -19.23
C THR A 65 -16.40 15.44 -20.68
N THR A 66 -17.42 16.27 -20.89
CA THR A 66 -17.82 16.71 -22.24
C THR A 66 -16.76 17.56 -22.94
N ASP A 67 -15.83 18.17 -22.18
CA ASP A 67 -14.66 18.84 -22.72
C ASP A 67 -13.53 17.82 -22.96
N PRO A 68 -13.13 17.56 -24.21
CA PRO A 68 -12.08 16.60 -24.54
C PRO A 68 -10.66 17.09 -24.18
N THR A 69 -10.50 18.36 -23.84
CA THR A 69 -9.21 18.96 -23.43
C THR A 69 -9.01 18.95 -21.92
N ALA A 70 -10.07 18.76 -21.15
CA ALA A 70 -10.01 18.71 -19.70
C ALA A 70 -9.47 17.38 -19.18
N LEU A 71 -8.75 17.42 -18.05
CA LEU A 71 -8.36 16.20 -17.35
C LEU A 71 -9.61 15.45 -16.83
N PRO A 72 -9.68 14.12 -17.00
CA PRO A 72 -10.79 13.33 -16.50
C PRO A 72 -10.91 13.42 -14.98
N ALA A 73 -12.13 13.29 -14.46
CA ALA A 73 -12.36 13.16 -13.02
C ALA A 73 -11.87 11.78 -12.53
N CYS A 74 -11.24 11.74 -11.36
CA CYS A 74 -10.84 10.49 -10.70
C CYS A 74 -11.92 10.07 -9.69
N ALA A 75 -12.80 9.14 -10.06
CA ALA A 75 -13.89 8.70 -9.19
C ALA A 75 -13.54 7.46 -8.34
N GLY A 76 -12.27 7.28 -8.00
CA GLY A 76 -11.88 6.30 -6.99
C GLY A 76 -12.50 6.66 -5.63
N SER A 77 -12.95 5.66 -4.87
CA SER A 77 -13.48 5.90 -3.53
C SER A 77 -12.37 6.46 -2.63
N ASP A 78 -12.55 7.68 -2.14
CA ASP A 78 -11.70 8.25 -1.07
C ASP A 78 -12.10 7.71 0.33
N LEU A 79 -13.19 6.93 0.40
CA LEU A 79 -13.74 6.37 1.63
C LEU A 79 -13.35 4.89 1.73
N ILE A 80 -12.06 4.60 1.79
CA ILE A 80 -11.59 3.24 2.08
C ILE A 80 -11.65 3.03 3.59
N ASP A 81 -12.66 2.31 4.07
CA ASP A 81 -12.74 1.84 5.45
C ASP A 81 -12.03 0.49 5.56
N TYR A 82 -10.92 0.45 6.31
CA TYR A 82 -10.13 -0.76 6.54
C TYR A 82 -10.52 -1.51 7.82
N ARG A 83 -11.48 -1.01 8.61
CA ARG A 83 -11.84 -1.62 9.90
C ARG A 83 -12.29 -3.07 9.75
N ASP A 84 -13.08 -3.38 8.72
CA ASP A 84 -13.55 -4.74 8.43
C ASP A 84 -12.40 -5.75 8.18
N ALA A 85 -11.21 -5.27 7.79
CA ALA A 85 -10.05 -6.15 7.64
C ALA A 85 -9.44 -6.56 9.00
N TRP A 86 -9.60 -5.73 10.05
CA TRP A 86 -8.93 -5.89 11.35
C TRP A 86 -9.86 -6.27 12.51
N ASP A 87 -11.12 -5.86 12.49
CA ASP A 87 -12.07 -6.06 13.59
C ASP A 87 -12.82 -7.41 13.51
N ASN A 88 -12.08 -8.51 13.27
CA ASN A 88 -12.62 -9.89 13.29
C ASN A 88 -12.53 -10.53 14.67
#